data_AF-A0A8I1TR18-F1
#
_entry.id   AF-A0A8I1TR18-F1
#
_cell.length_a   1.000
_cell.length_b   1.000
_cell.length_c   1.000
_cell.angle_alpha   90.00
_cell.angle_beta   90.00
_cell.angle_gamma   90.00
#
_symmetry.space_group_name_H-M   'P 1'
#
loop_
_entity.id
_entity.type
_entity.pdbx_description
1 polymer ?
#
loop_
_entity_poly.entity_id
_entity_poly.type
_entity_poly.pdbx_seq_one_letter_code
_entity_poly.pdbx_strand_id
1 'polypeptide(L)'
;MNAACAAAHGCRVDELGWVNTLFVGTGVHGLGVGRLLLETVVADLREHDLRPCPEVLAVHDAAARLYVAAGWREVHRLRRDHAPGTNGTSSRRGPPTGGGGPRSTGRSRRGLRNDA
;
A
#
# COMPACT_ATOMS: atom_id res chain seq x y z
N MET A 1 7.46 10.36 -8.78
CA MET A 1 6.31 9.45 -8.92
C MET A 1 5.82 8.87 -7.58
N ASN A 2 6.70 8.56 -6.61
CA ASN A 2 6.31 7.95 -5.31
C ASN A 2 5.99 8.96 -4.19
N ALA A 3 6.23 10.25 -4.41
CA ALA A 3 6.09 11.30 -3.41
C ALA A 3 4.64 11.50 -2.92
N ALA A 4 3.62 11.30 -3.76
CA ALA A 4 2.22 11.47 -3.35
C ALA A 4 1.78 10.44 -2.30
N CYS A 5 2.27 9.19 -2.43
CA CYS A 5 1.97 8.15 -1.45
C CYS A 5 2.76 8.37 -0.16
N ALA A 6 4.05 8.70 -0.26
CA ALA A 6 4.88 9.07 0.88
C ALA A 6 4.28 10.24 1.68
N ALA A 7 3.82 11.30 0.99
CA ALA A 7 3.12 12.41 1.60
C ALA A 7 1.80 11.99 2.26
N ALA A 8 1.02 11.10 1.62
CA ALA A 8 -0.22 10.58 2.20
C ALA A 8 -0.01 9.72 3.45
N HIS A 9 1.15 9.10 3.58
CA HIS A 9 1.59 8.33 4.75
C HIS A 9 2.36 9.18 5.79
N GLY A 10 2.83 10.37 5.43
CA GLY A 10 3.73 11.15 6.26
C GLY A 10 5.11 10.52 6.45
N CYS A 11 5.58 9.75 5.46
CA CYS A 11 6.86 9.03 5.51
C CYS A 11 7.78 9.42 4.34
N ARG A 12 9.01 8.91 4.34
CA ARG A 12 9.93 8.96 3.21
C ARG A 12 9.58 7.91 2.16
N VAL A 13 10.08 8.09 0.95
CA VAL A 13 9.80 7.18 -0.19
C VAL A 13 10.41 5.79 0.01
N ASP A 14 11.57 5.69 0.66
CA ASP A 14 12.25 4.44 1.00
C ASP A 14 11.56 3.65 2.12
N GLU A 15 10.61 4.28 2.83
CA GLU A 15 9.75 3.62 3.83
C GLU A 15 8.46 3.06 3.21
N LEU A 16 8.26 3.16 1.88
CA LEU A 16 7.10 2.61 1.20
C LEU A 16 7.28 1.14 0.83
N GLY A 17 6.22 0.34 1.03
CA GLY A 17 6.12 -1.04 0.59
C GLY A 17 5.16 -1.19 -0.60
N TRP A 18 5.55 -1.94 -1.62
CA TRP A 18 4.78 -2.08 -2.87
C TRP A 18 4.20 -3.48 -3.02
N VAL A 19 2.91 -3.53 -3.32
CA VAL A 19 2.26 -4.76 -3.79
C VAL A 19 2.25 -4.69 -5.32
N ASN A 20 3.18 -5.40 -5.97
CA ASN A 20 3.32 -5.35 -7.42
C ASN A 20 2.11 -6.00 -8.12
N THR A 21 1.71 -7.18 -7.65
CA THR A 21 0.60 -7.91 -8.26
C THR A 21 -0.06 -8.86 -7.27
N LEU A 22 -1.40 -8.92 -7.30
CA LEU A 22 -2.20 -9.82 -6.49
C LEU A 22 -3.30 -10.40 -7.38
N PHE A 23 -3.39 -11.72 -7.43
CA PHE A 23 -4.35 -12.45 -8.24
C PHE A 23 -5.19 -13.37 -7.38
N VAL A 24 -6.44 -13.56 -7.80
CA VAL A 24 -7.37 -14.52 -7.22
C VAL A 24 -7.95 -15.33 -8.37
N GLY A 25 -8.05 -16.66 -8.21
CA GLY A 25 -8.68 -17.52 -9.20
C GLY A 25 -10.17 -17.18 -9.35
N THR A 26 -10.68 -17.24 -10.58
CA THR A 26 -12.09 -16.89 -10.87
C THR A 26 -13.10 -17.76 -10.11
N GLY A 27 -12.75 -19.03 -9.85
CA GLY A 27 -13.58 -19.98 -9.10
C GLY A 27 -13.74 -19.67 -7.61
N VAL A 28 -13.00 -18.70 -7.05
CA VAL A 28 -13.10 -18.30 -5.64
C VAL A 28 -13.47 -16.82 -5.46
N HIS A 29 -13.97 -16.19 -6.53
CA HIS A 29 -14.52 -14.84 -6.46
C HIS A 29 -15.71 -14.77 -5.50
N GLY A 30 -15.89 -13.62 -4.83
CA GLY A 30 -16.97 -13.43 -3.86
C GLY A 30 -16.76 -14.10 -2.50
N LEU A 31 -15.74 -14.95 -2.34
CA LEU A 31 -15.45 -15.66 -1.08
C LEU A 31 -14.53 -14.88 -0.13
N GLY A 32 -14.18 -13.64 -0.45
CA GLY A 32 -13.32 -12.81 0.38
C GLY A 32 -11.80 -13.11 0.28
N VAL A 33 -11.38 -14.05 -0.55
CA VAL A 33 -9.96 -14.44 -0.71
C VAL A 33 -9.06 -13.25 -1.07
N GLY A 34 -9.50 -12.37 -1.97
CA GLY A 34 -8.72 -11.17 -2.33
C GLY A 34 -8.51 -10.21 -1.15
N ARG A 35 -9.48 -10.12 -0.25
CA ARG A 35 -9.35 -9.33 0.99
C ARG A 35 -8.34 -9.96 1.93
N LEU A 36 -8.44 -11.28 2.14
CA LEU A 36 -7.52 -12.01 2.99
C LEU A 36 -6.07 -11.86 2.52
N LEU A 37 -5.82 -12.03 1.21
CA LEU A 37 -4.48 -11.85 0.63
C LEU A 37 -3.96 -10.43 0.82
N LEU A 38 -4.81 -9.41 0.62
CA LEU A 38 -4.43 -8.02 0.84
C LEU A 38 -4.05 -7.77 2.32
N GLU A 39 -4.85 -8.28 3.25
CA GLU A 39 -4.60 -8.16 4.69
C GLU A 39 -3.29 -8.84 5.09
N THR A 40 -3.00 -10.04 4.56
CA THR A 40 -1.75 -10.76 4.79
C THR A 40 -0.53 -9.98 4.31
N VAL A 41 -0.55 -9.49 3.06
CA VAL A 41 0.58 -8.72 2.51
C VAL A 41 0.76 -7.38 3.26
N VAL A 42 -0.34 -6.75 3.67
CA VAL A 42 -0.29 -5.51 4.45
C VAL A 42 0.30 -5.75 5.84
N ALA A 43 -0.01 -6.88 6.48
CA ALA A 43 0.58 -7.25 7.76
C ALA A 43 2.10 -7.45 7.62
N ASP A 44 2.54 -8.22 6.63
CA ASP A 44 3.95 -8.46 6.31
C ASP A 44 4.72 -7.15 6.07
N LEU A 45 4.20 -6.27 5.21
CA LEU A 45 4.84 -4.97 4.96
C LEU A 45 4.97 -4.13 6.24
N ARG A 46 3.98 -4.19 7.15
CA ARG A 46 4.04 -3.46 8.42
C ARG A 46 5.04 -4.06 9.39
N GLU A 47 5.16 -5.39 9.44
CA GLU A 47 6.18 -6.10 10.24
C GLU A 47 7.60 -5.72 9.80
N HIS A 48 7.78 -5.40 8.52
CA HIS A 48 9.02 -4.89 7.94
C HIS A 48 9.18 -3.36 8.01
N ASP A 49 8.38 -2.66 8.83
CA ASP A 49 8.38 -1.21 8.97
C ASP A 49 8.05 -0.41 7.68
N LEU A 50 7.50 -1.08 6.67
CA LEU A 50 7.10 -0.45 5.42
C LEU A 50 5.65 0.08 5.49
N ARG A 51 5.37 1.06 4.63
CA ARG A 51 4.06 1.70 4.50
C ARG A 51 3.43 1.27 3.18
N PRO A 52 2.36 0.44 3.22
CA PRO A 52 1.84 -0.21 2.04
C PRO A 52 1.17 0.78 1.08
N CYS A 53 1.60 0.77 -0.18
CA CYS A 53 1.09 1.62 -1.25
C CYS A 53 0.69 0.80 -2.49
N PRO A 54 -0.52 0.21 -2.52
CA PRO A 54 -1.00 -0.53 -3.69
C PRO A 54 -1.31 0.40 -4.87
N GLU A 55 -0.99 -0.07 -6.07
CA GLU A 55 -1.38 0.53 -7.36
C GLU A 55 -2.38 -0.40 -8.06
N VAL A 56 -3.44 0.18 -8.64
CA VAL A 56 -4.45 -0.55 -9.41
C VAL A 56 -4.70 0.14 -10.73
N LEU A 57 -4.69 -0.64 -11.82
CA LEU A 57 -5.14 -0.15 -13.13
C LEU A 57 -6.66 -0.04 -13.13
N ALA A 58 -7.20 1.04 -13.69
CA ALA A 58 -8.63 1.35 -13.74
C ALA A 58 -9.46 0.29 -14.47
N VAL A 59 -8.83 -0.54 -15.32
CA VAL A 59 -9.47 -1.68 -15.97
C VAL A 59 -9.85 -2.80 -14.99
N HIS A 60 -9.29 -2.81 -13.77
CA HIS A 60 -9.56 -3.81 -12.74
C HIS A 60 -10.55 -3.29 -11.70
N ASP A 61 -11.82 -3.14 -12.10
CA ASP A 61 -12.88 -2.59 -11.26
C ASP A 61 -13.10 -3.39 -9.95
N ALA A 62 -12.99 -4.72 -10.01
CA ALA A 62 -13.11 -5.58 -8.82
C ALA A 62 -12.05 -5.26 -7.75
N ALA A 63 -10.79 -5.03 -8.16
CA ALA A 63 -9.72 -4.65 -7.24
C ALA A 63 -9.91 -3.22 -6.70
N ALA A 64 -10.38 -2.30 -7.54
CA ALA A 64 -10.70 -0.94 -7.12
C ALA A 64 -11.80 -0.93 -6.03
N ARG A 65 -12.88 -1.70 -6.24
CA ARG A 65 -13.98 -1.86 -5.27
C ARG A 65 -13.52 -2.52 -3.98
N LEU A 66 -12.69 -3.56 -4.06
CA LEU A 66 -12.10 -4.21 -2.89
C LEU A 66 -11.37 -3.19 -2.01
N TYR A 67 -10.50 -2.38 -2.61
CA TYR A 67 -9.74 -1.40 -1.85
C TYR A 67 -10.62 -0.33 -1.20
N VAL A 68 -11.62 0.19 -1.92
CA VAL A 68 -12.59 1.15 -1.34
C VAL A 68 -13.36 0.52 -0.19
N ALA A 69 -13.85 -0.71 -0.35
CA ALA A 69 -14.57 -1.44 0.70
C ALA A 69 -13.69 -1.75 1.92
N ALA A 70 -12.37 -1.91 1.73
CA ALA A 70 -11.39 -2.04 2.80
C ALA A 70 -10.93 -0.68 3.37
N GLY A 71 -11.58 0.43 2.97
CA GLY A 71 -11.35 1.77 3.48
C GLY A 71 -10.15 2.51 2.87
N TRP A 72 -9.50 1.95 1.87
CA TRP A 72 -8.37 2.59 1.20
C TRP A 72 -8.84 3.79 0.36
N ARG A 73 -8.05 4.87 0.40
CA ARG A 73 -8.35 6.11 -0.32
C ARG A 73 -7.42 6.30 -1.51
N GLU A 74 -7.93 6.81 -2.63
CA GLU A 74 -7.05 7.24 -3.73
C GLU A 74 -6.17 8.41 -3.28
N VAL A 75 -4.86 8.30 -3.51
CA VAL A 75 -3.87 9.34 -3.18
C VAL A 75 -3.20 9.92 -4.41
N HIS A 76 -3.25 9.20 -5.54
CA HIS A 76 -2.73 9.67 -6.81
C HIS A 76 -3.41 8.94 -7.96
N ARG A 77 -3.71 9.67 -9.03
CA ARG A 77 -4.22 9.12 -10.28
C ARG A 77 -3.24 9.46 -11.40
N LEU A 78 -2.76 8.44 -12.09
CA LEU A 78 -1.92 8.59 -13.25
C LEU A 78 -2.74 8.24 -14.50
N ARG A 79 -2.83 9.19 -15.43
CA ARG A 79 -3.33 8.92 -16.78
C ARG A 79 -2.11 8.74 -17.69
N ARG A 80 -1.97 7.57 -18.30
CA ARG A 80 -0.99 7.34 -19.36
C ARG A 80 -1.69 7.44 -20.71
N ASP A 81 -1.23 8.40 -21.49
CA ASP A 81 -1.66 8.57 -22.87
C ASP A 81 -0.76 7.67 -23.72
N HIS A 82 -1.31 6.52 -24.14
CA HIS A 82 -0.73 5.72 -25.23
C HIS A 82 -1.47 6.04 -26.53
N ALA A 83 -1.01 5.47 -27.64
CA ALA A 83 -1.60 5.62 -28.96
C ALA A 83 -3.16 5.56 -28.93
N PRO A 84 -3.84 6.34 -29.79
CA PRO A 84 -5.30 6.52 -29.75
C PRO A 84 -6.03 5.19 -29.65
N GLY A 85 -6.84 5.03 -28.59
CA GLY A 85 -7.62 3.82 -28.30
C GLY A 85 -7.19 3.03 -27.06
N THR A 86 -6.06 3.39 -26.41
CA THR A 86 -5.55 2.66 -25.22
C THR A 86 -5.22 3.59 -24.05
N ASN A 87 -6.23 4.31 -23.54
CA ASN A 87 -6.05 5.15 -22.35
C ASN A 87 -5.98 4.26 -21.09
N GLY A 88 -4.78 4.07 -20.55
CA GLY A 88 -4.56 3.38 -19.28
C GLY A 88 -4.57 4.37 -18.13
N THR A 89 -5.57 4.28 -17.25
CA THR A 89 -5.56 5.03 -15.98
C THR A 89 -5.12 4.10 -14.86
N SER A 90 -4.24 4.55 -13.96
CA SER A 90 -3.94 3.85 -12.71
C SER A 90 -4.19 4.76 -11.51
N SER A 91 -4.53 4.13 -10.38
CA SER A 91 -4.81 4.77 -9.11
C SER A 91 -3.94 4.15 -8.03
N ARG A 92 -3.28 4.98 -7.24
CA ARG A 92 -2.58 4.57 -6.02
C ARG A 92 -3.45 4.84 -4.83
N ARG A 93 -3.39 3.96 -3.84
CA ARG A 93 -4.19 4.11 -2.64
C ARG A 93 -3.36 4.16 -1.36
N GLY A 94 -3.75 5.07 -0.48
CA GLY A 94 -3.25 5.16 0.89
C GLY A 94 -4.15 4.38 1.85
N PRO A 95 -3.64 4.08 3.05
CA PRO A 95 -4.29 3.21 4.02
C PRO A 95 -5.61 3.83 4.51
N PRO A 96 -6.51 2.99 5.03
CA PRO A 96 -7.70 3.48 5.72
C PRO A 96 -7.32 4.47 6.82
N THR A 97 -8.06 5.57 6.89
CA THR A 97 -7.90 6.60 7.92
C THR A 97 -8.28 6.01 9.28
N GLY A 98 -7.32 5.39 9.96
CA GLY A 98 -7.48 4.81 11.28
C GLY A 98 -6.38 3.80 11.60
N GLY A 99 -5.30 4.25 12.25
CA GLY A 99 -4.33 3.34 12.87
C GLY A 99 -2.89 3.84 12.89
N GLY A 100 -2.57 4.71 13.85
CA GLY A 100 -1.23 4.79 14.46
C GLY A 100 -0.17 5.59 13.71
N GLY A 101 -0.08 6.89 14.00
CA GLY A 101 1.17 7.61 13.77
C GLY A 101 2.31 7.01 14.63
N PRO A 102 3.57 7.08 14.18
CA PRO A 102 4.68 6.66 15.01
C PRO A 102 4.85 7.66 16.17
N ARG A 103 4.53 7.23 17.39
CA ARG A 103 5.09 7.86 18.59
C ARG A 103 6.55 7.45 18.65
N SER A 104 7.44 8.40 18.35
CA SER A 104 8.86 8.30 18.62
C SER A 104 9.08 8.17 20.14
N THR A 105 9.09 6.94 20.64
CA THR A 105 9.63 6.65 21.98
C THR A 105 11.09 6.27 21.79
N GLY A 106 11.97 7.22 22.09
CA GLY A 106 13.41 7.03 22.09
C GLY A 106 13.78 5.89 23.03
N ARG A 107 14.19 4.76 22.47
CA ARG A 107 14.90 3.72 23.23
C ARG A 107 16.36 4.13 23.32
N SER A 108 16.69 4.81 24.41
CA SER A 108 18.06 5.02 24.90
C SER A 108 18.78 3.66 24.94
N ARG A 109 19.73 3.45 24.04
CA ARG A 109 20.71 2.35 24.15
C ARG A 109 21.68 2.74 25.25
N ARG A 110 21.43 2.23 26.46
CA ARG A 110 22.37 2.23 27.58
C ARG A 110 22.93 0.81 27.70
N GLY A 111 24.26 0.69 27.66
CA GLY A 111 25.02 -0.56 27.86
C GLY A 111 25.69 -1.03 26.56
N LEU A 112 26.98 -1.36 26.51
CA LEU A 112 28.03 -1.43 27.53
C LEU A 112 29.35 -0.99 26.86
N ARG A 113 30.17 -0.24 27.59
CA ARG A 113 31.59 -0.08 27.27
C ARG A 113 32.26 -1.39 27.68
N ASN A 114 32.95 -2.04 26.75
CA ASN A 114 33.99 -3.00 27.11
C ASN A 114 35.26 -2.20 27.35
N ASP A 115 35.77 -2.29 28.57
CA ASP A 115 37.11 -1.84 28.92
C ASP A 115 38.17 -2.78 28.31
N ALA A 116 39.36 -2.21 28.19
CA ALA A 116 40.58 -2.73 27.56
C ALA A 116 41.14 -4.00 28.21
#